data_AF-A0A1B6BZ65-F1
#
_entry.id   AF-A0A1B6BZ65-F1
#
_cell.length_a   1.000
_cell.length_b   1.000
_cell.length_c   1.000
_cell.angle_alpha   90.00
_cell.angle_beta   90.00
_cell.angle_gamma   90.00
#
_symmetry.space_group_name_H-M   'P 1'
#
loop_
_entity.id
_entity.type
_entity.pdbx_description
1 polymer ?
#
loop_
_entity_poly.entity_id
_entity_poly.type
_entity_poly.pdbx_seq_one_letter_code
_entity_poly.pdbx_strand_id
1 'polypeptide(L)'
;RTAELLDLIVCAMYVRRYTTPKLKLQAMDMVERIHKEMVKLLSKIDWMDETTRKEALSKAHTMAFHVAYPAELLDDKELEKYYEKVELGSDYFDSVTKINTFLNPYEFSLLKKPYNKTDWRTHGNTHAVNAFYNPSENSIELPAGILRNPFFSPDRPSYLNYGAIGYIIAHEMTHAFDDEGRQYDKDGNLFDWWQKETTRLYEDKAKQIIQEYSNFTVQEINMKMKGVNTQGENIADQAGAKIAYTAYIKRASRFKEEERLPNFLNYTSNQMFWISAGHSWCTKYRPETLRYLVKTGNHPPAEYRVNGPFRFSKYFARDFSCPKDSFMNPSEKHNVWR
;
A
#
# COMPACT_ATOMS: atom_id res chain seq x y z
N ARG A 1 -5.37 -21.22 12.23
CA ARG A 1 -6.40 -21.25 13.29
C ARG A 1 -6.00 -20.44 14.51
N THR A 2 -4.90 -20.70 15.23
CA THR A 2 -4.53 -19.85 16.38
C THR A 2 -4.37 -18.38 16.00
N ALA A 3 -3.65 -18.08 14.91
CA ALA A 3 -3.52 -16.72 14.39
C ALA A 3 -4.83 -16.12 13.83
N GLU A 4 -5.86 -16.94 13.59
CA GLU A 4 -7.17 -16.49 13.08
C GLU A 4 -8.16 -16.26 14.22
N LEU A 5 -8.04 -17.00 15.33
CA LEU A 5 -9.01 -17.02 16.43
C LEU A 5 -8.49 -16.30 17.70
N LEU A 6 -7.17 -16.23 17.88
CA LEU A 6 -6.48 -15.57 18.99
C LEU A 6 -5.40 -14.63 18.43
N ASP A 7 -5.81 -13.85 17.43
CA ASP A 7 -4.97 -12.99 16.60
C ASP A 7 -4.17 -11.97 17.43
N LEU A 8 -4.78 -11.27 18.38
CA LEU A 8 -4.12 -10.21 19.16
C LEU A 8 -3.00 -10.77 20.05
N ILE A 9 -3.18 -11.95 20.67
CA ILE A 9 -2.09 -12.61 21.42
C ILE A 9 -0.94 -12.99 20.49
N VAL A 10 -1.25 -13.61 19.34
CA VAL A 10 -0.22 -13.97 18.35
C VAL A 10 0.52 -12.74 17.85
N CYS A 11 -0.20 -11.64 17.61
CA CYS A 11 0.35 -10.35 17.23
C CYS A 11 1.23 -9.74 18.32
N ALA A 12 0.81 -9.76 19.58
CA ALA A 12 1.62 -9.30 20.71
C ALA A 12 2.94 -10.09 20.80
N MET A 13 2.88 -11.42 20.72
CA MET A 13 4.07 -12.28 20.71
C MET A 13 4.97 -11.97 19.51
N TYR A 14 4.39 -11.78 18.33
CA TYR A 14 5.10 -11.46 17.10
C TYR A 14 5.85 -10.13 17.23
N VAL A 15 5.16 -9.07 17.65
CA VAL A 15 5.72 -7.72 17.81
C VAL A 15 6.87 -7.73 18.81
N ARG A 16 6.67 -8.33 19.99
CA ARG A 16 7.69 -8.40 21.05
C ARG A 16 8.97 -9.11 20.58
N ARG A 17 8.83 -10.10 19.69
CA ARG A 17 9.96 -10.91 19.22
C ARG A 17 10.66 -10.33 17.98
N TYR A 18 9.91 -9.73 17.06
CA TYR A 18 10.40 -9.41 15.72
C TYR A 18 10.42 -7.91 15.39
N THR A 19 10.04 -7.04 16.32
CA THR A 19 10.08 -5.59 16.10
C THR A 19 11.00 -4.90 17.10
N THR A 20 11.41 -3.68 16.75
CA THR A 20 12.18 -2.80 17.63
C THR A 20 11.64 -1.38 17.55
N PRO A 21 11.83 -0.55 18.58
CA PRO A 21 11.48 0.88 18.51
C PRO A 21 12.14 1.58 17.32
N LYS A 22 13.39 1.23 16.98
CA LYS A 22 14.12 1.77 15.82
C LYS A 22 13.38 1.48 14.51
N LEU A 23 12.91 0.25 14.32
CA LEU A 23 12.14 -0.16 13.14
C LEU A 23 10.87 0.67 12.98
N LYS A 24 10.08 0.81 14.05
CA LYS A 24 8.83 1.58 14.03
C LYS A 24 9.10 3.06 13.74
N LEU A 25 10.07 3.68 14.42
CA LEU A 25 10.40 5.10 14.23
C LEU A 25 10.88 5.40 12.81
N GLN A 26 11.73 4.56 12.22
CA GLN A 26 12.20 4.78 10.85
C GLN A 26 11.12 4.52 9.80
N ALA A 27 10.23 3.54 10.02
CA ALA A 27 9.07 3.34 9.15
C ALA A 27 8.14 4.56 9.20
N MET A 28 7.88 5.12 10.39
CA MET A 28 7.08 6.33 10.56
C MET A 28 7.71 7.56 9.85
N ASP A 29 9.02 7.79 9.98
CA ASP A 29 9.72 8.87 9.25
C ASP A 29 9.59 8.69 7.72
N MET A 30 9.64 7.45 7.22
CA MET A 30 9.44 7.17 5.81
C MET A 30 8.02 7.51 5.36
N VAL A 31 6.99 7.07 6.11
CA VAL A 31 5.58 7.40 5.85
C VAL A 31 5.38 8.91 5.77
N GLU A 32 5.89 9.67 6.75
CA GLU A 32 5.75 11.13 6.78
C GLU A 32 6.41 11.81 5.56
N ARG A 33 7.57 11.32 5.11
CA ARG A 33 8.27 11.86 3.94
C ARG A 33 7.53 11.57 2.63
N ILE A 34 6.96 10.39 2.50
CA ILE A 34 6.18 9.99 1.33
C ILE A 34 4.88 10.80 1.29
N HIS A 35 4.20 10.93 2.42
CA HIS A 35 3.00 11.76 2.57
C HIS A 35 3.24 13.20 2.14
N LYS A 36 4.36 13.81 2.56
CA LYS A 36 4.73 15.17 2.13
C LYS A 36 4.85 15.32 0.62
N GLU A 37 5.41 14.33 -0.08
CA GLU A 37 5.49 14.38 -1.55
C GLU A 37 4.14 14.09 -2.22
N MET A 38 3.26 13.28 -1.60
CA MET A 38 1.88 13.11 -2.05
C MET A 38 1.08 14.41 -1.96
N VAL A 39 1.11 15.10 -0.81
CA VAL A 39 0.43 16.40 -0.61
C VAL A 39 0.93 17.43 -1.65
N LYS A 40 2.24 17.44 -1.90
CA LYS A 40 2.85 18.30 -2.90
C LYS A 40 2.48 17.93 -4.34
N LEU A 41 2.19 16.66 -4.61
CA LEU A 41 1.66 16.23 -5.89
C LEU A 41 0.24 16.77 -6.08
N LEU A 42 -0.64 16.54 -5.10
CA LEU A 42 -2.03 17.01 -5.11
C LEU A 42 -2.13 18.53 -5.29
N SER A 43 -1.22 19.31 -4.71
CA SER A 43 -1.22 20.77 -4.88
C SER A 43 -0.85 21.27 -6.27
N LYS A 44 -0.33 20.40 -7.16
CA LYS A 44 0.22 20.78 -8.48
C LYS A 44 -0.50 20.18 -9.68
N ILE A 45 -1.38 19.21 -9.47
CA ILE A 45 -2.12 18.53 -10.54
C ILE A 45 -2.92 19.54 -11.38
N ASP A 46 -2.82 19.51 -12.70
CA ASP A 46 -3.40 20.55 -13.57
C ASP A 46 -4.90 20.37 -13.90
N TRP A 47 -5.41 19.14 -13.84
CA TRP A 47 -6.78 18.80 -14.24
C TRP A 47 -7.82 18.90 -13.13
N MET A 48 -7.40 19.20 -11.91
CA MET A 48 -8.28 19.30 -10.74
C MET A 48 -8.60 20.77 -10.46
N ASP A 49 -9.87 21.13 -10.34
CA ASP A 49 -10.27 22.50 -9.98
C ASP A 49 -9.83 22.87 -8.55
N GLU A 50 -9.80 24.17 -8.24
CA GLU A 50 -9.31 24.65 -6.94
C GLU A 50 -10.15 24.17 -5.76
N THR A 51 -11.47 24.05 -5.92
CA THR A 51 -12.39 23.59 -4.87
C THR A 51 -12.12 22.12 -4.55
N THR A 52 -12.13 21.26 -5.57
CA THR A 52 -11.83 19.82 -5.36
C THR A 52 -10.42 19.62 -4.83
N ARG A 53 -9.45 20.46 -5.23
CA ARG A 53 -8.07 20.40 -4.70
C ARG A 53 -7.99 20.73 -3.22
N LYS A 54 -8.74 21.73 -2.74
CA LYS A 54 -8.78 22.07 -1.31
C LYS A 54 -9.31 20.88 -0.50
N GLU A 55 -10.38 20.24 -0.96
CA GLU A 55 -10.93 19.04 -0.33
C GLU A 55 -9.96 17.84 -0.40
N ALA A 56 -9.29 17.63 -1.53
CA ALA A 56 -8.30 16.56 -1.68
C ALA A 56 -7.10 16.74 -0.74
N LEU A 57 -6.62 17.98 -0.59
CA LEU A 57 -5.57 18.32 0.38
C LEU A 57 -6.06 18.15 1.82
N SER A 58 -7.30 18.56 2.12
CA SER A 58 -7.92 18.35 3.43
C SER A 58 -7.96 16.86 3.79
N LYS A 59 -8.46 16.01 2.88
CA LYS A 59 -8.46 14.55 3.02
C LYS A 59 -7.07 13.98 3.20
N ALA A 60 -6.09 14.42 2.39
CA ALA A 60 -4.72 13.96 2.54
C ALA A 60 -4.13 14.36 3.91
N HIS A 61 -4.42 15.57 4.40
CA HIS A 61 -3.91 16.04 5.68
C HIS A 61 -4.55 15.37 6.90
N THR A 62 -5.78 14.88 6.81
CA THR A 62 -6.45 14.14 7.89
C THR A 62 -6.20 12.63 7.85
N MET A 63 -5.45 12.14 6.86
CA MET A 63 -5.16 10.71 6.74
C MET A 63 -4.41 10.18 7.96
N ALA A 64 -4.90 9.09 8.55
CA ALA A 64 -4.28 8.43 9.70
C ALA A 64 -3.25 7.37 9.28
N PHE A 65 -2.23 7.16 10.12
CA PHE A 65 -1.13 6.25 9.86
C PHE A 65 -0.97 5.22 10.99
N HIS A 66 -1.36 3.96 10.75
CA HIS A 66 -1.17 2.86 11.69
C HIS A 66 0.09 2.07 11.32
N VAL A 67 1.22 2.41 11.95
CA VAL A 67 2.53 1.87 11.59
C VAL A 67 3.04 0.85 12.61
N ALA A 68 3.41 -0.32 12.09
CA ALA A 68 3.97 -1.49 12.77
C ALA A 68 3.01 -2.17 13.76
N TYR A 69 2.64 -1.50 14.84
CA TYR A 69 1.81 -2.07 15.91
C TYR A 69 1.22 -0.99 16.84
N PRO A 70 0.00 -1.19 17.37
CA PRO A 70 -0.54 -0.38 18.47
C PRO A 70 0.18 -0.68 19.79
N ALA A 71 0.24 0.29 20.69
CA ALA A 71 1.04 0.20 21.92
C ALA A 71 0.49 -0.84 22.90
N GLU A 72 -0.83 -1.06 22.86
CA GLU A 72 -1.61 -1.97 23.70
C GLU A 72 -1.18 -3.43 23.55
N LEU A 73 -0.60 -3.83 22.41
CA LEU A 73 -0.03 -5.18 22.23
C LEU A 73 1.21 -5.43 23.11
N LEU A 74 1.82 -4.37 23.66
CA LEU A 74 2.92 -4.47 24.62
C LEU A 74 2.43 -4.44 26.08
N ASP A 75 1.15 -4.21 26.33
CA ASP A 75 0.56 -4.20 27.67
C ASP A 75 -0.18 -5.52 27.95
N ASP A 76 0.38 -6.32 28.85
CA ASP A 76 -0.23 -7.59 29.26
C ASP A 76 -1.63 -7.39 29.88
N LYS A 77 -1.89 -6.25 30.55
CA LYS A 77 -3.18 -5.99 31.18
C LYS A 77 -4.30 -5.79 30.17
N GLU A 78 -4.02 -5.12 29.05
CA GLU A 78 -5.00 -4.91 27.99
C GLU A 78 -5.33 -6.24 27.28
N LEU A 79 -4.32 -7.09 27.07
CA LEU A 79 -4.52 -8.42 26.49
C LEU A 79 -5.28 -9.36 27.43
N GLU A 80 -4.88 -9.44 28.70
CA GLU A 80 -5.56 -10.27 29.72
C GLU A 80 -7.02 -9.85 29.88
N LYS A 81 -7.29 -8.54 29.94
CA LYS A 81 -8.65 -8.01 30.02
C LYS A 81 -9.47 -8.36 28.78
N TYR A 82 -8.89 -8.28 27.58
CA TYR A 82 -9.61 -8.64 26.37
C TYR A 82 -9.99 -10.13 26.37
N TYR A 83 -9.09 -11.02 26.78
CA TYR A 83 -9.33 -12.47 26.79
C TYR A 83 -9.86 -13.02 28.12
N GLU A 84 -10.33 -12.19 29.05
CA GLU A 84 -10.66 -12.57 30.44
C GLU A 84 -11.69 -13.71 30.55
N LYS A 85 -12.56 -13.87 29.54
CA LYS A 85 -13.64 -14.86 29.50
C LYS A 85 -13.32 -16.10 28.67
N VAL A 86 -12.10 -16.21 28.14
CA VAL A 86 -11.68 -17.33 27.30
C VAL A 86 -11.05 -18.41 28.16
N GLU A 87 -11.75 -19.53 28.32
CA GLU A 87 -11.25 -20.72 29.01
C GLU A 87 -11.03 -21.85 28.02
N LEU A 88 -9.77 -22.29 27.83
CA LEU A 88 -9.43 -23.33 26.87
C LEU A 88 -9.16 -24.67 27.57
N GLY A 89 -9.70 -25.74 26.97
CA GLY A 89 -9.46 -27.12 27.40
C GLY A 89 -8.41 -27.83 26.52
N SER A 90 -8.26 -29.14 26.71
CA SER A 90 -7.40 -29.97 25.85
C SER A 90 -8.07 -30.41 24.55
N ASP A 91 -9.41 -30.37 24.48
CA ASP A 91 -10.15 -30.71 23.27
C ASP A 91 -10.17 -29.54 22.28
N TYR A 92 -9.74 -29.81 21.04
CA TYR A 92 -9.60 -28.79 20.01
C TYR A 92 -10.96 -28.24 19.55
N PHE A 93 -11.96 -29.11 19.39
CA PHE A 93 -13.27 -28.68 18.89
C PHE A 93 -14.00 -27.82 19.92
N ASP A 94 -13.96 -28.23 21.19
CA ASP A 94 -14.47 -27.46 22.33
C ASP A 94 -13.74 -26.11 22.43
N SER A 95 -12.42 -26.08 22.33
CA SER A 95 -11.64 -24.84 22.37
C SER A 95 -12.04 -23.87 21.25
N VAL A 96 -12.16 -24.34 20.00
CA VAL A 96 -12.60 -23.51 18.87
C VAL A 96 -14.03 -23.01 19.09
N THR A 97 -14.91 -23.85 19.63
CA THR A 97 -16.31 -23.48 19.91
C THR A 97 -16.36 -22.38 20.97
N LYS A 98 -15.63 -22.53 22.09
CA LYS A 98 -15.56 -21.54 23.17
C LYS A 98 -15.01 -20.20 22.70
N ILE A 99 -13.96 -20.20 21.88
CA ILE A 99 -13.42 -18.95 21.32
C ILE A 99 -14.48 -18.24 20.45
N ASN A 100 -15.19 -18.98 19.58
CA ASN A 100 -16.25 -18.38 18.77
C ASN A 100 -17.43 -17.87 19.60
N THR A 101 -17.82 -18.58 20.66
CA THR A 101 -18.85 -18.14 21.60
C THR A 101 -18.44 -16.89 22.38
N PHE A 102 -17.14 -16.65 22.56
CA PHE A 102 -16.61 -15.42 23.13
C PHE A 102 -16.57 -14.26 22.11
N LEU A 103 -16.05 -14.49 20.90
CA LEU A 103 -15.87 -13.44 19.89
C LEU A 103 -17.19 -12.92 19.30
N ASN A 104 -18.15 -13.80 19.00
CA ASN A 104 -19.39 -13.41 18.32
C ASN A 104 -20.21 -12.38 19.12
N PRO A 105 -20.51 -12.57 20.42
CA PRO A 105 -21.24 -11.57 21.20
C PRO A 105 -20.50 -10.23 21.30
N TYR A 106 -19.17 -10.25 21.31
CA TYR A 106 -18.37 -9.02 21.31
C TYR A 106 -18.60 -8.23 20.02
N GLU A 107 -18.50 -8.87 18.85
CA GLU A 107 -18.78 -8.26 17.54
C GLU A 107 -20.21 -7.70 17.47
N PHE A 108 -21.22 -8.49 17.88
CA PHE A 108 -22.61 -8.01 17.92
C PHE A 108 -22.80 -6.84 18.90
N SER A 109 -21.98 -6.71 19.94
CA SER A 109 -22.03 -5.58 20.87
C SER A 109 -21.60 -4.26 20.22
N LEU A 110 -20.84 -4.31 19.12
CA LEU A 110 -20.37 -3.12 18.40
C LEU A 110 -21.48 -2.43 17.62
N LEU A 111 -22.55 -3.15 17.24
CA LEU A 111 -23.65 -2.61 16.41
C LEU A 111 -24.33 -1.36 17.01
N LYS A 112 -24.36 -1.25 18.34
CA LYS A 112 -24.98 -0.13 19.06
C LYS A 112 -23.98 0.93 19.53
N LYS A 113 -22.71 0.79 19.16
CA LYS A 113 -21.63 1.68 19.58
C LYS A 113 -21.18 2.55 18.40
N PRO A 114 -20.72 3.78 18.65
CA PRO A 114 -20.07 4.56 17.61
C PRO A 114 -18.82 3.83 17.11
N TYR A 115 -18.53 3.98 15.81
CA TYR A 115 -17.33 3.40 15.23
C TYR A 115 -16.08 4.06 15.79
N ASN A 116 -15.20 3.27 16.41
CA ASN A 116 -13.94 3.75 16.96
C ASN A 116 -12.80 3.54 15.96
N LYS A 117 -12.43 4.60 15.24
CA LYS A 117 -11.36 4.59 14.22
C LYS A 117 -9.97 4.30 14.78
N THR A 118 -9.78 4.40 16.10
CA THR A 118 -8.49 4.19 16.75
C THR A 118 -8.52 2.94 17.64
N ASP A 119 -9.42 2.00 17.37
CA ASP A 119 -9.49 0.75 18.13
C ASP A 119 -8.28 -0.14 17.84
N TRP A 120 -7.40 -0.30 18.83
CA TRP A 120 -6.18 -1.10 18.69
C TRP A 120 -6.44 -2.57 18.35
N ARG A 121 -7.66 -3.07 18.63
CA ARG A 121 -8.06 -4.44 18.30
C ARG A 121 -8.28 -4.61 16.80
N THR A 122 -8.90 -3.62 16.14
CA THR A 122 -9.04 -3.59 14.68
C THR A 122 -7.68 -3.44 14.01
N HIS A 123 -6.83 -2.56 14.57
CA HIS A 123 -5.47 -2.28 14.07
C HIS A 123 -4.40 -3.26 14.60
N GLY A 124 -4.83 -4.37 15.19
CA GLY A 124 -4.00 -5.31 15.93
C GLY A 124 -3.36 -6.40 15.07
N ASN A 125 -3.78 -6.56 13.80
CA ASN A 125 -3.30 -7.60 12.89
C ASN A 125 -1.88 -7.30 12.35
N THR A 126 -0.91 -7.33 13.25
CA THR A 126 0.47 -6.89 13.00
C THR A 126 1.34 -7.92 12.29
N HIS A 127 0.94 -9.20 12.27
CA HIS A 127 1.73 -10.26 11.62
C HIS A 127 1.46 -10.37 10.12
N ALA A 128 0.49 -9.62 9.58
CA ALA A 128 0.17 -9.62 8.16
C ALA A 128 1.36 -9.12 7.32
N VAL A 129 1.67 -9.85 6.25
CA VAL A 129 2.64 -9.41 5.23
C VAL A 129 1.87 -8.75 4.10
N ASN A 130 1.26 -7.61 4.41
CA ASN A 130 0.51 -6.79 3.48
C ASN A 130 0.47 -5.33 3.98
N ALA A 131 -0.12 -4.42 3.21
CA ALA A 131 -0.51 -3.08 3.63
C ALA A 131 -1.94 -2.81 3.14
N PHE A 132 -2.60 -1.80 3.72
CA PHE A 132 -4.00 -1.52 3.43
C PHE A 132 -4.31 -0.03 3.51
N TYR A 133 -5.28 0.42 2.70
CA TYR A 133 -6.01 1.66 2.89
C TYR A 133 -7.46 1.37 3.29
N ASN A 134 -7.94 2.04 4.33
CA ASN A 134 -9.33 1.95 4.77
C ASN A 134 -10.08 3.25 4.42
N PRO A 135 -11.02 3.24 3.45
CA PRO A 135 -11.74 4.44 3.04
C PRO A 135 -12.65 5.01 4.14
N SER A 136 -13.23 4.18 5.00
CA SER A 136 -14.12 4.62 6.09
C SER A 136 -13.37 5.28 7.25
N GLU A 137 -12.08 4.98 7.39
CA GLU A 137 -11.21 5.64 8.36
C GLU A 137 -10.38 6.75 7.77
N ASN A 138 -10.23 6.79 6.44
CA ASN A 138 -9.20 7.56 5.76
C ASN A 138 -7.83 7.28 6.40
N SER A 139 -7.49 6.00 6.52
CA SER A 139 -6.27 5.54 7.19
C SER A 139 -5.48 4.58 6.29
N ILE A 140 -4.17 4.53 6.49
CA ILE A 140 -3.36 3.42 5.98
C ILE A 140 -2.82 2.59 7.14
N GLU A 141 -2.75 1.28 6.93
CA GLU A 141 -2.21 0.31 7.85
C GLU A 141 -0.95 -0.32 7.27
N LEU A 142 0.13 -0.29 8.06
CA LEU A 142 1.42 -0.86 7.73
C LEU A 142 1.87 -1.83 8.84
N PRO A 143 1.34 -3.07 8.87
CA PRO A 143 1.68 -4.09 9.86
C PRO A 143 3.18 -4.35 10.01
N ALA A 144 3.61 -4.77 11.20
CA ALA A 144 4.99 -5.19 11.45
C ALA A 144 5.45 -6.36 10.56
N GLY A 145 4.53 -7.18 10.06
CA GLY A 145 4.77 -8.32 9.18
C GLY A 145 5.41 -7.92 7.85
N ILE A 146 4.97 -6.80 7.24
CA ILE A 146 5.54 -6.30 5.99
C ILE A 146 6.83 -5.49 6.20
N LEU A 147 7.08 -4.96 7.40
CA LEU A 147 8.26 -4.14 7.74
C LEU A 147 9.54 -4.97 7.93
N ARG A 148 9.85 -5.84 6.98
CA ARG A 148 10.94 -6.81 7.02
C ARG A 148 11.56 -6.99 5.65
N ASN A 149 12.73 -7.63 5.59
CA ASN A 149 13.32 -8.01 4.31
C ASN A 149 12.34 -8.91 3.51
N PRO A 150 12.21 -8.70 2.18
CA PRO A 150 12.96 -7.76 1.35
C PRO A 150 12.36 -6.33 1.28
N PHE A 151 11.25 -6.03 1.96
CA PHE A 151 10.56 -4.74 1.85
C PHE A 151 11.17 -3.61 2.69
N PHE A 152 11.61 -3.92 3.92
CA PHE A 152 12.17 -2.93 4.84
C PHE A 152 13.26 -3.51 5.74
N SER A 153 14.30 -2.72 5.97
CA SER A 153 15.25 -2.92 7.07
C SER A 153 15.80 -1.57 7.50
N PRO A 154 15.94 -1.32 8.81
CA PRO A 154 16.48 -0.05 9.31
C PRO A 154 17.98 0.14 9.05
N ASP A 155 18.67 -0.94 8.65
CA ASP A 155 20.13 -1.01 8.54
C ASP A 155 20.61 -1.18 7.09
N ARG A 156 19.73 -0.99 6.11
CA ARG A 156 20.08 -1.05 4.67
C ARG A 156 19.94 0.32 4.00
N PRO A 157 20.58 0.54 2.83
CA PRO A 157 20.46 1.79 2.11
C PRO A 157 19.01 2.18 1.82
N SER A 158 18.70 3.47 1.94
CA SER A 158 17.33 3.95 1.84
C SER A 158 16.75 3.79 0.44
N TYR A 159 17.56 3.83 -0.62
CA TYR A 159 17.06 3.57 -1.99
C TYR A 159 16.36 2.20 -2.10
N LEU A 160 16.80 1.19 -1.34
CA LEU A 160 16.13 -0.12 -1.31
C LEU A 160 14.79 -0.05 -0.58
N ASN A 161 14.77 0.60 0.59
CA ASN A 161 13.55 0.77 1.37
C ASN A 161 12.50 1.59 0.62
N TYR A 162 12.90 2.72 0.01
CA TYR A 162 11.99 3.56 -0.76
C TYR A 162 11.48 2.85 -2.02
N GLY A 163 12.31 2.04 -2.69
CA GLY A 163 11.89 1.26 -3.85
C GLY A 163 10.91 0.14 -3.50
N ALA A 164 11.05 -0.48 -2.33
CA ALA A 164 10.18 -1.56 -1.90
C ALA A 164 9.04 -1.05 -0.99
N ILE A 165 9.22 -0.95 0.33
CA ILE A 165 8.13 -0.51 1.21
C ILE A 165 7.66 0.92 0.93
N GLY A 166 8.55 1.80 0.47
CA GLY A 166 8.17 3.17 0.13
C GLY A 166 7.21 3.25 -1.06
N TYR A 167 7.39 2.38 -2.07
CA TYR A 167 6.42 2.19 -3.14
C TYR A 167 5.07 1.83 -2.51
N ILE A 168 5.03 0.78 -1.67
CA ILE A 168 3.79 0.24 -1.10
C ILE A 168 3.08 1.29 -0.23
N ILE A 169 3.80 2.01 0.61
CA ILE A 169 3.23 3.12 1.40
C ILE A 169 2.55 4.15 0.49
N ALA A 170 3.22 4.56 -0.59
CA ALA A 170 2.67 5.54 -1.52
C ALA A 170 1.49 4.99 -2.33
N HIS A 171 1.49 3.69 -2.63
CA HIS A 171 0.39 2.96 -3.23
C HIS A 171 -0.86 3.02 -2.32
N GLU A 172 -0.73 2.63 -1.05
CA GLU A 172 -1.84 2.69 -0.08
C GLU A 172 -2.39 4.11 0.09
N MET A 173 -1.51 5.12 0.18
CA MET A 173 -1.98 6.50 0.24
C MET A 173 -2.82 6.88 -0.99
N THR A 174 -2.43 6.39 -2.17
CA THR A 174 -3.12 6.73 -3.42
C THR A 174 -4.52 6.12 -3.51
N HIS A 175 -4.78 4.99 -2.84
CA HIS A 175 -6.14 4.45 -2.74
C HIS A 175 -7.14 5.45 -2.17
N ALA A 176 -6.71 6.46 -1.39
CA ALA A 176 -7.59 7.55 -0.98
C ALA A 176 -8.21 8.36 -2.12
N PHE A 177 -7.67 8.24 -3.33
CA PHE A 177 -8.07 9.03 -4.49
C PHE A 177 -8.24 8.21 -5.77
N ASP A 178 -8.23 6.87 -5.68
CA ASP A 178 -8.52 5.99 -6.82
C ASP A 178 -10.01 6.01 -7.20
N ASP A 179 -10.46 5.07 -8.05
CA ASP A 179 -11.86 5.02 -8.50
C ASP A 179 -12.88 4.78 -7.37
N GLU A 180 -12.50 4.09 -6.29
CA GLU A 180 -13.36 3.82 -5.14
C GLU A 180 -13.12 4.85 -4.02
N GLY A 181 -11.89 5.03 -3.59
CA GLY A 181 -11.57 5.89 -2.45
C GLY A 181 -11.86 7.35 -2.70
N ARG A 182 -11.85 7.85 -3.95
CA ARG A 182 -12.31 9.23 -4.26
C ARG A 182 -13.75 9.48 -3.85
N GLN A 183 -14.59 8.44 -3.72
CA GLN A 183 -16.00 8.57 -3.38
C GLN A 183 -16.21 8.78 -1.86
N TYR A 184 -15.14 8.66 -1.08
CA TYR A 184 -15.16 8.88 0.36
C TYR A 184 -14.56 10.24 0.69
N ASP A 185 -15.20 11.00 1.59
CA ASP A 185 -14.67 12.28 2.07
C ASP A 185 -13.51 12.09 3.08
N LYS A 186 -13.03 13.19 3.65
CA LYS A 186 -11.96 13.20 4.66
C LYS A 186 -12.30 12.48 5.96
N ASP A 187 -13.59 12.30 6.24
CA ASP A 187 -14.14 11.66 7.43
C ASP A 187 -14.59 10.23 7.14
N GLY A 188 -14.38 9.74 5.91
CA GLY A 188 -14.70 8.38 5.49
C GLY A 188 -16.18 8.14 5.20
N ASN A 189 -16.95 9.19 4.91
CA ASN A 189 -18.33 9.05 4.45
C ASN A 189 -18.38 8.94 2.93
N LEU A 190 -19.23 8.05 2.42
CA LEU A 190 -19.53 7.98 0.98
C LEU A 190 -20.31 9.23 0.57
N PHE A 191 -19.64 10.16 -0.11
CA PHE A 191 -20.15 11.47 -0.46
C PHE A 191 -19.45 12.00 -1.72
N ASP A 192 -20.19 12.52 -2.70
CA ASP A 192 -19.58 13.10 -3.89
C ASP A 192 -19.11 14.54 -3.61
N TRP A 193 -17.81 14.68 -3.31
CA TRP A 193 -17.16 15.95 -3.01
C TRP A 193 -16.40 16.55 -4.21
N TRP A 194 -16.48 15.92 -5.39
CA TRP A 194 -15.78 16.38 -6.59
C TRP A 194 -16.69 17.23 -7.48
N GLN A 195 -16.12 18.28 -8.07
CA GLN A 195 -16.85 19.00 -9.11
C GLN A 195 -16.99 18.13 -10.37
N LYS A 196 -18.12 18.25 -11.06
CA LYS A 196 -18.46 17.43 -12.24
C LYS A 196 -17.36 17.40 -13.31
N GLU A 197 -16.73 18.55 -13.57
CA GLU A 197 -15.67 18.63 -14.58
C GLU A 197 -14.39 17.90 -14.13
N THR A 198 -14.03 18.01 -12.85
CA THR A 198 -12.90 17.26 -12.27
C THR A 198 -13.15 15.76 -12.32
N THR A 199 -14.38 15.31 -12.02
CA THR A 199 -14.79 13.90 -12.18
C THR A 199 -14.65 13.43 -13.63
N ARG A 200 -15.14 14.22 -14.59
CA ARG A 200 -15.02 13.89 -16.02
C ARG A 200 -13.57 13.76 -16.46
N LEU A 201 -12.71 14.72 -16.08
CA LEU A 201 -11.29 14.72 -16.44
C LEU A 201 -10.52 13.55 -15.81
N TYR A 202 -10.87 13.18 -14.58
CA TYR A 202 -10.33 11.99 -13.93
C TYR A 202 -10.73 10.71 -14.63
N GLU A 203 -12.03 10.55 -14.93
CA GLU A 203 -12.53 9.38 -15.63
C GLU A 203 -11.88 9.23 -17.02
N ASP A 204 -11.65 10.34 -17.72
CA ASP A 204 -10.96 10.32 -19.02
C ASP A 204 -9.50 9.86 -18.88
N LYS A 205 -8.79 10.26 -17.81
CA LYS A 205 -7.43 9.78 -17.51
C LYS A 205 -7.42 8.31 -17.05
N ALA A 206 -8.38 7.91 -16.23
CA ALA A 206 -8.53 6.52 -15.79
C ALA A 206 -8.82 5.59 -16.98
N LYS A 207 -9.67 6.01 -17.93
CA LYS A 207 -9.93 5.28 -19.19
C LYS A 207 -8.66 5.02 -19.98
N GLN A 208 -7.71 5.95 -20.02
CA GLN A 208 -6.43 5.73 -20.69
C GLN A 208 -5.63 4.61 -20.02
N ILE A 209 -5.56 4.59 -18.69
CA ILE A 209 -4.89 3.53 -17.93
C ILE A 209 -5.60 2.18 -18.15
N ILE A 210 -6.93 2.16 -18.15
CA ILE A 210 -7.72 0.96 -18.47
C ILE A 210 -7.34 0.40 -19.85
N GLN A 211 -7.24 1.27 -20.85
CA GLN A 211 -6.89 0.87 -22.21
C GLN A 211 -5.45 0.33 -22.29
N GLU A 212 -4.49 1.00 -21.65
CA GLU A 212 -3.10 0.56 -21.57
C GLU A 212 -2.97 -0.84 -20.98
N TYR A 213 -3.65 -1.08 -19.85
CA TYR A 213 -3.59 -2.38 -19.20
C TYR A 213 -4.37 -3.44 -19.99
N SER A 214 -5.50 -3.10 -20.61
CA SER A 214 -6.27 -4.03 -21.45
C SER A 214 -5.50 -4.48 -22.71
N ASN A 215 -4.49 -3.71 -23.13
CA ASN A 215 -3.64 -4.06 -24.27
C ASN A 215 -2.58 -5.12 -23.93
N PHE A 216 -2.25 -5.35 -22.66
CA PHE A 216 -1.31 -6.40 -22.28
C PHE A 216 -1.89 -7.80 -22.51
N THR A 217 -1.06 -8.67 -23.10
CA THR A 217 -1.33 -10.11 -23.21
C THR A 217 -0.44 -10.86 -22.23
N VAL A 218 -1.06 -11.61 -21.32
CA VAL A 218 -0.39 -12.54 -20.41
C VAL A 218 -0.02 -13.79 -21.19
N GLN A 219 1.26 -13.90 -21.56
CA GLN A 219 1.74 -14.84 -22.57
C GLN A 219 1.55 -16.30 -22.15
N GLU A 220 1.78 -16.60 -20.87
CA GLU A 220 1.74 -17.96 -20.31
C GLU A 220 0.37 -18.61 -20.41
N ILE A 221 -0.68 -17.81 -20.52
CA ILE A 221 -2.07 -18.26 -20.61
C ILE A 221 -2.80 -17.73 -21.85
N ASN A 222 -2.10 -16.96 -22.69
CA ASN A 222 -2.63 -16.28 -23.89
C ASN A 222 -3.96 -15.54 -23.63
N MET A 223 -4.01 -14.72 -22.58
CA MET A 223 -5.19 -13.95 -22.20
C MET A 223 -4.88 -12.46 -22.15
N LYS A 224 -5.81 -11.63 -22.62
CA LYS A 224 -5.76 -10.18 -22.41
C LYS A 224 -6.12 -9.86 -20.96
N MET A 225 -5.42 -8.90 -20.37
CA MET A 225 -5.81 -8.39 -19.06
C MET A 225 -7.11 -7.60 -19.16
N LYS A 226 -7.83 -7.52 -18.04
CA LYS A 226 -9.02 -6.69 -17.90
C LYS A 226 -8.64 -5.41 -17.18
N GLY A 227 -8.29 -4.37 -17.95
CA GLY A 227 -7.84 -3.09 -17.38
C GLY A 227 -8.87 -2.43 -16.48
N VAL A 228 -10.17 -2.62 -16.75
CA VAL A 228 -11.27 -2.12 -15.90
C VAL A 228 -11.21 -2.75 -14.50
N ASN A 229 -11.06 -4.08 -14.42
CA ASN A 229 -11.01 -4.78 -13.14
C ASN A 229 -9.82 -4.37 -12.27
N THR A 230 -8.74 -3.89 -12.89
CA THR A 230 -7.49 -3.58 -12.22
C THR A 230 -7.24 -2.08 -12.05
N GLN A 231 -8.20 -1.24 -12.42
CA GLN A 231 -7.96 0.19 -12.59
C GLN A 231 -7.48 0.90 -11.31
N GLY A 232 -8.09 0.62 -10.15
CA GLY A 232 -7.69 1.25 -8.88
C GLY A 232 -6.25 0.90 -8.51
N GLU A 233 -5.93 -0.40 -8.56
CA GLU A 233 -4.58 -0.91 -8.33
C GLU A 233 -3.55 -0.34 -9.31
N ASN A 234 -3.90 -0.25 -10.59
CA ASN A 234 -3.03 0.31 -11.63
C ASN A 234 -2.76 1.80 -11.40
N ILE A 235 -3.78 2.56 -10.97
CA ILE A 235 -3.69 3.98 -10.63
C ILE A 235 -2.79 4.15 -9.40
N ALA A 236 -3.02 3.34 -8.35
CA ALA A 236 -2.25 3.36 -7.12
C ALA A 236 -0.78 2.95 -7.34
N ASP A 237 -0.52 1.94 -8.16
CA ASP A 237 0.83 1.51 -8.56
C ASP A 237 1.60 2.61 -9.32
N GLN A 238 0.96 3.25 -10.31
CA GLN A 238 1.60 4.33 -11.09
C GLN A 238 1.93 5.54 -10.23
N ALA A 239 1.01 5.94 -9.35
CA ALA A 239 1.22 7.06 -8.44
C ALA A 239 2.26 6.70 -7.37
N GLY A 240 2.15 5.50 -6.79
CA GLY A 240 3.00 5.00 -5.73
C GLY A 240 4.46 5.00 -6.14
N ALA A 241 4.77 4.46 -7.32
CA ALA A 241 6.11 4.49 -7.89
C ALA A 241 6.64 5.94 -8.05
N LYS A 242 5.80 6.87 -8.54
CA LYS A 242 6.18 8.29 -8.73
C LYS A 242 6.45 8.96 -7.39
N ILE A 243 5.53 8.87 -6.44
CA ILE A 243 5.61 9.55 -5.14
C ILE A 243 6.80 9.01 -4.36
N ALA A 244 6.94 7.68 -4.26
CA ALA A 244 8.04 7.03 -3.55
C ALA A 244 9.41 7.43 -4.14
N TYR A 245 9.53 7.45 -5.47
CA TYR A 245 10.75 7.88 -6.14
C TYR A 245 11.06 9.35 -5.86
N THR A 246 10.08 10.24 -5.95
CA THR A 246 10.30 11.66 -5.66
C THR A 246 10.67 11.91 -4.19
N ALA A 247 10.08 11.15 -3.26
CA ALA A 247 10.42 11.18 -1.85
C ALA A 247 11.86 10.70 -1.60
N TYR A 248 12.27 9.64 -2.29
CA TYR A 248 13.66 9.17 -2.27
C TYR A 248 14.63 10.23 -2.78
N ILE A 249 14.39 10.82 -3.96
CA ILE A 249 15.26 11.86 -4.52
C ILE A 249 15.35 13.08 -3.58
N LYS A 250 14.22 13.49 -2.99
CA LYS A 250 14.18 14.60 -2.04
C LYS A 250 14.95 14.30 -0.75
N ARG A 251 14.92 13.05 -0.29
CA ARG A 251 15.73 12.57 0.83
C ARG A 251 17.20 12.59 0.44
N ALA A 252 17.57 11.93 -0.66
CA ALA A 252 18.95 11.80 -1.12
C ALA A 252 19.62 13.18 -1.31
N SER A 253 18.87 14.20 -1.75
CA SER A 253 19.41 15.56 -1.91
C SER A 253 19.75 16.27 -0.58
N ARG A 254 19.36 15.72 0.57
CA ARG A 254 19.57 16.32 1.91
C ARG A 254 20.63 15.60 2.73
N PHE A 255 21.04 14.41 2.32
CA PHE A 255 22.00 13.57 3.04
C PHE A 255 23.21 13.30 2.14
N LYS A 256 24.30 12.82 2.74
CA LYS A 256 25.46 12.33 1.98
C LYS A 256 25.02 11.16 1.09
N GLU A 257 25.65 11.00 -0.07
CA GLU A 257 25.44 9.84 -0.93
C GLU A 257 25.64 8.56 -0.10
N GLU A 258 24.63 7.69 -0.15
CA GLU A 258 24.66 6.40 0.56
C GLU A 258 25.65 5.45 -0.12
N GLU A 259 26.28 4.60 0.67
CA GLU A 259 27.19 3.59 0.14
C GLU A 259 26.46 2.64 -0.81
N ARG A 260 27.09 2.37 -1.95
CA ARG A 260 26.59 1.39 -2.92
C ARG A 260 26.87 -0.02 -2.42
N LEU A 261 26.02 -0.96 -2.79
CA LEU A 261 26.24 -2.36 -2.43
C LEU A 261 27.50 -2.90 -3.14
N PRO A 262 28.40 -3.62 -2.43
CA PRO A 262 29.68 -4.06 -2.99
C PRO A 262 29.60 -4.87 -4.29
N ASN A 263 28.53 -5.65 -4.49
CA ASN A 263 28.33 -6.48 -5.68
C ASN A 263 27.42 -5.83 -6.74
N PHE A 264 27.01 -4.57 -6.55
CA PHE A 264 26.11 -3.83 -7.45
C PHE A 264 26.69 -2.45 -7.81
N LEU A 265 28.01 -2.31 -7.82
CA LEU A 265 28.71 -1.03 -8.08
C LEU A 265 28.46 -0.48 -9.50
N ASN A 266 28.03 -1.33 -10.42
CA ASN A 266 27.61 -0.96 -11.77
C ASN A 266 26.25 -0.26 -11.82
N TYR A 267 25.48 -0.26 -10.74
CA TYR A 267 24.21 0.44 -10.63
C TYR A 267 24.33 1.69 -9.75
N THR A 268 23.70 2.77 -10.20
CA THR A 268 23.50 3.96 -9.37
C THR A 268 22.44 3.70 -8.30
N SER A 269 22.43 4.50 -7.23
CA SER A 269 21.39 4.42 -6.19
C SER A 269 19.97 4.63 -6.76
N ASN A 270 19.82 5.47 -7.79
CA ASN A 270 18.55 5.66 -8.50
C ASN A 270 18.12 4.40 -9.26
N GLN A 271 19.06 3.71 -9.95
CA GLN A 271 18.75 2.44 -10.60
C GLN A 271 18.43 1.36 -9.57
N MET A 272 19.14 1.34 -8.44
CA MET A 272 18.89 0.40 -7.34
C MET A 272 17.52 0.59 -6.67
N PHE A 273 16.95 1.81 -6.67
CA PHE A 273 15.55 2.03 -6.29
C PHE A 273 14.62 1.18 -7.17
N TRP A 274 14.75 1.29 -8.49
CA TRP A 274 13.88 0.59 -9.45
C TRP A 274 14.11 -0.93 -9.44
N ILE A 275 15.36 -1.36 -9.23
CA ILE A 275 15.69 -2.78 -9.06
C ILE A 275 15.02 -3.32 -7.78
N SER A 276 15.08 -2.57 -6.67
CA SER A 276 14.41 -2.96 -5.42
C SER A 276 12.90 -3.06 -5.60
N ALA A 277 12.30 -2.07 -6.27
CA ALA A 277 10.88 -2.05 -6.61
C ALA A 277 10.47 -3.24 -7.50
N GLY A 278 11.27 -3.56 -8.53
CA GLY A 278 11.02 -4.74 -9.37
C GLY A 278 11.17 -6.05 -8.58
N HIS A 279 12.18 -6.12 -7.71
CA HIS A 279 12.47 -7.31 -6.91
C HIS A 279 11.38 -7.61 -5.89
N SER A 280 10.74 -6.60 -5.29
CA SER A 280 9.64 -6.81 -4.35
C SER A 280 8.41 -7.50 -4.96
N TRP A 281 8.32 -7.53 -6.29
CA TRP A 281 7.23 -8.16 -7.03
C TRP A 281 7.63 -9.50 -7.69
N CYS A 282 8.85 -10.01 -7.49
CA CYS A 282 9.28 -11.30 -8.05
C CYS A 282 8.36 -12.44 -7.60
N THR A 283 7.48 -12.89 -8.50
CA THR A 283 6.45 -13.91 -8.22
C THR A 283 6.34 -14.84 -9.41
N LYS A 284 6.03 -16.12 -9.17
CA LYS A 284 5.69 -17.10 -10.21
C LYS A 284 4.35 -17.76 -9.89
N TYR A 285 3.48 -17.81 -10.87
CA TYR A 285 2.15 -18.39 -10.73
C TYR A 285 2.07 -19.77 -11.40
N ARG A 286 1.21 -20.64 -10.87
CA ARG A 286 0.71 -21.77 -11.65
C ARG A 286 -0.24 -21.26 -12.74
N PRO A 287 -0.30 -21.85 -13.94
CA PRO A 287 -1.18 -21.38 -15.01
C PRO A 287 -2.65 -21.27 -14.59
N GLU A 288 -3.14 -22.17 -13.74
CA GLU A 288 -4.51 -22.17 -13.22
C GLU A 288 -4.77 -20.94 -12.34
N THR A 289 -3.85 -20.64 -11.43
CA THR A 289 -3.91 -19.44 -10.58
C THR A 289 -3.82 -18.17 -11.42
N LEU A 290 -2.94 -18.14 -12.42
CA LEU A 290 -2.80 -16.99 -13.31
C LEU A 290 -4.08 -16.72 -14.12
N ARG A 291 -4.74 -17.76 -14.64
CA ARG A 291 -6.04 -17.62 -15.31
C ARG A 291 -7.11 -17.10 -14.36
N TYR A 292 -7.13 -17.56 -13.11
CA TYR A 292 -8.05 -17.07 -12.09
C TYR A 292 -7.83 -15.59 -11.81
N LEU A 293 -6.59 -15.19 -11.48
CA LEU A 293 -6.22 -13.80 -11.20
C LEU A 293 -6.56 -12.86 -12.36
N VAL A 294 -6.26 -13.23 -13.62
CA VAL A 294 -6.58 -12.39 -14.78
C VAL A 294 -8.09 -12.27 -15.01
N LYS A 295 -8.89 -13.26 -14.58
CA LYS A 295 -10.35 -13.21 -14.75
C LYS A 295 -11.07 -12.44 -13.65
N THR A 296 -10.62 -12.58 -12.40
CA THR A 296 -11.38 -12.16 -11.19
C THR A 296 -10.60 -11.25 -10.25
N GLY A 297 -9.27 -11.14 -10.40
CA GLY A 297 -8.44 -10.31 -9.54
C GLY A 297 -8.67 -8.82 -9.78
N ASN A 298 -8.56 -8.04 -8.70
CA ASN A 298 -8.45 -6.60 -8.71
C ASN A 298 -7.01 -6.11 -8.93
N HIS A 299 -6.02 -6.95 -8.62
CA HIS A 299 -4.62 -6.67 -8.91
C HIS A 299 -4.19 -7.27 -10.24
N PRO A 300 -3.41 -6.54 -11.06
CA PRO A 300 -2.77 -7.17 -12.20
C PRO A 300 -1.69 -8.16 -11.70
N PRO A 301 -1.33 -9.20 -12.47
CA PRO A 301 -0.23 -10.10 -12.10
C PRO A 301 1.07 -9.32 -11.85
N ALA A 302 1.92 -9.82 -10.95
CA ALA A 302 3.05 -9.06 -10.42
C ALA A 302 4.02 -8.48 -11.49
N GLU A 303 4.22 -9.16 -12.62
CA GLU A 303 5.00 -8.61 -13.74
C GLU A 303 4.44 -7.27 -14.24
N TYR A 304 3.12 -7.12 -14.32
CA TYR A 304 2.47 -5.91 -14.82
C TYR A 304 2.40 -4.81 -13.76
N ARG A 305 2.50 -5.15 -12.46
CA ARG A 305 2.76 -4.19 -11.37
C ARG A 305 4.15 -3.57 -11.46
N VAL A 306 5.09 -4.20 -12.16
CA VAL A 306 6.41 -3.64 -12.49
C VAL A 306 6.38 -2.92 -13.84
N ASN A 307 6.03 -3.66 -14.89
CA ASN A 307 6.14 -3.17 -16.27
C ASN A 307 5.20 -1.99 -16.57
N GLY A 308 4.00 -1.99 -16.00
CA GLY A 308 3.03 -0.89 -16.17
C GLY A 308 3.58 0.43 -15.61
N PRO A 309 3.76 0.56 -14.30
CA PRO A 309 4.25 1.80 -13.69
C PRO A 309 5.61 2.25 -14.21
N PHE A 310 6.52 1.32 -14.49
CA PHE A 310 7.87 1.67 -14.91
C PHE A 310 7.89 2.22 -16.34
N ARG A 311 7.13 1.62 -17.28
CA ARG A 311 7.12 2.11 -18.67
C ARG A 311 6.54 3.52 -18.80
N PHE A 312 5.59 3.87 -17.92
CA PHE A 312 4.97 5.20 -17.89
C PHE A 312 5.73 6.21 -17.01
N SER A 313 6.83 5.80 -16.38
CA SER A 313 7.69 6.67 -15.59
C SER A 313 8.82 7.28 -16.44
N LYS A 314 8.80 8.61 -16.59
CA LYS A 314 9.94 9.35 -17.17
C LYS A 314 11.22 9.22 -16.33
N TYR A 315 11.08 8.96 -15.03
CA TYR A 315 12.22 8.79 -14.12
C TYR A 315 12.92 7.46 -14.39
N PHE A 316 12.15 6.38 -14.52
CA PHE A 316 12.68 5.06 -14.88
C PHE A 316 13.40 5.11 -16.23
N ALA A 317 12.73 5.65 -17.25
CA ALA A 317 13.32 5.77 -18.58
C ALA A 317 14.63 6.57 -18.60
N ARG A 318 14.73 7.64 -17.80
CA ARG A 318 15.96 8.43 -17.64
C ARG A 318 17.04 7.63 -16.92
N ASP A 319 16.72 7.01 -15.79
CA ASP A 319 17.71 6.32 -14.95
C ASP A 319 18.33 5.10 -15.63
N PHE A 320 17.59 4.46 -16.56
CA PHE A 320 18.08 3.36 -17.38
C PHE A 320 18.44 3.76 -18.82
N SER A 321 18.32 5.04 -19.17
CA SER A 321 18.54 5.52 -20.55
C SER A 321 17.77 4.71 -21.60
N CYS A 322 16.50 4.39 -21.32
CA CYS A 322 15.67 3.58 -22.20
C CYS A 322 15.46 4.26 -23.56
N PRO A 323 15.69 3.58 -24.70
CA PRO A 323 15.46 4.15 -26.02
C PRO A 323 14.01 4.62 -26.17
N LYS A 324 13.81 5.73 -26.89
CA LYS A 324 12.47 6.21 -27.24
C LYS A 324 11.72 5.12 -28.02
N ASP A 325 10.44 4.95 -27.73
CA ASP A 325 9.55 3.95 -28.35
C ASP A 325 9.91 2.48 -28.07
N SER A 326 10.86 2.22 -27.17
CA SER A 326 11.07 0.88 -26.63
C SER A 326 9.88 0.44 -25.77
N PHE A 327 9.75 -0.87 -25.53
CA PHE A 327 8.67 -1.42 -24.70
C PHE A 327 8.57 -0.71 -23.33
N MET A 328 9.71 -0.43 -22.69
CA MET A 328 9.76 0.26 -21.39
C MET A 328 9.81 1.79 -21.48
N ASN A 329 9.70 2.38 -22.66
CA ASN A 329 9.66 3.83 -22.83
C ASN A 329 8.80 4.26 -24.05
N PRO A 330 7.47 4.00 -24.02
CA PRO A 330 6.56 4.50 -25.04
C PRO A 330 6.55 6.03 -25.07
N SER A 331 6.34 6.62 -26.26
CA SER A 331 6.20 8.06 -26.44
C SER A 331 5.01 8.65 -25.68
N GLU A 332 3.87 7.97 -25.71
CA GLU A 332 2.69 8.33 -24.94
C GLU A 332 2.77 7.69 -23.55
N LYS A 333 2.62 8.51 -22.50
CA LYS A 333 2.61 8.08 -21.11
C LYS A 333 1.39 8.66 -20.43
N HIS A 334 0.37 7.85 -20.22
CA HIS A 334 -0.83 8.25 -19.50
C HIS A 334 -0.59 8.15 -18.00
N ASN A 335 -1.11 9.10 -17.23
CA ASN A 335 -0.99 9.14 -15.79
C ASN A 335 -2.09 10.05 -15.22
N VAL A 336 -2.85 9.55 -14.26
CA VAL A 336 -3.86 10.34 -13.54
C VAL A 336 -3.18 11.44 -12.73
N TRP A 337 -2.19 11.10 -11.93
CA TRP A 337 -1.52 11.99 -10.99
C TRP A 337 -0.31 12.71 -11.62
N ARG A 338 -0.46 13.29 -12.82
CA ARG A 338 0.64 13.96 -13.55
C ARG A 338 0.99 15.32 -12.97
#